data_AF-A0A950PWK0-F1
#
_entry.id   AF-A0A950PWK0-F1
#
_cell.length_a   1.000
_cell.length_b   1.000
_cell.length_c   1.000
_cell.angle_alpha   90.00
_cell.angle_beta   90.00
_cell.angle_gamma   90.00
#
_symmetry.space_group_name_H-M   'P 1'
#
loop_
_entity.id
_entity.type
_entity.pdbx_description
1 polymer ?
#
loop_
_entity_poly.entity_id
_entity_poly.type
_entity_poly.pdbx_seq_one_letter_code
_entity_poly.pdbx_strand_id
1 'polypeptide(L)'
;MPTGELDRLLEADYLGDLQSRSIEEVRSMRDECRRAEDGLSFVRRQTQGRLDIVAAELARRAEGKGPSDAGDIVDMLPEILGHGVSTSGGIANVRPTSLGVPDDASRMIVELEGILHESSLLGLGQITDDELRQLVDRLTDYERTVSDRRRGLHDRLDALQAEIVRRYKTGEVSVESLLK
;
A
#
# COMPACT_ATOMS: atom_id res chain seq x y z
N MET A 1 -10.45 0.65 -8.66
CA MET A 1 -11.42 -0.15 -7.89
C MET A 1 -12.43 0.69 -7.09
N PRO A 2 -13.74 0.46 -7.24
CA PRO A 2 -14.70 0.80 -6.19
C PRO A 2 -14.41 -0.05 -4.93
N THR A 3 -14.64 0.48 -3.72
CA THR A 3 -14.35 -0.23 -2.44
C THR A 3 -14.96 -1.64 -2.38
N GLY A 4 -16.13 -1.83 -3.00
CA GLY A 4 -16.77 -3.15 -3.08
C GLY A 4 -15.97 -4.20 -3.85
N GLU A 5 -15.05 -3.81 -4.74
CA GLU A 5 -14.22 -4.77 -5.47
C GLU A 5 -13.06 -5.26 -4.61
N LEU A 6 -12.40 -4.38 -3.84
CA LEU A 6 -11.40 -4.80 -2.87
C LEU A 6 -12.03 -5.63 -1.74
N ASP A 7 -13.19 -5.21 -1.24
CA ASP A 7 -13.91 -5.94 -0.20
C ASP A 7 -14.25 -7.36 -0.68
N ARG A 8 -14.72 -7.51 -1.93
CA ARG A 8 -14.95 -8.81 -2.57
C ARG A 8 -13.71 -9.69 -2.61
N LEU A 9 -12.53 -9.14 -2.93
CA LEU A 9 -11.28 -9.90 -2.91
C LEU A 9 -10.92 -10.36 -1.49
N LEU A 10 -11.27 -9.55 -0.48
CA LEU A 10 -11.01 -9.82 0.93
C LEU A 10 -12.09 -10.66 1.63
N GLU A 11 -13.16 -11.04 0.93
CA GLU A 11 -14.14 -11.98 1.46
C GLU A 11 -13.50 -13.33 1.80
N ALA A 12 -14.04 -14.01 2.82
CA ALA A 12 -13.53 -15.28 3.29
C ALA A 12 -13.68 -16.41 2.23
N ASP A 13 -14.74 -16.34 1.42
CA ASP A 13 -15.06 -17.34 0.41
C ASP A 13 -14.49 -17.02 -0.98
N TYR A 14 -13.71 -15.94 -1.13
CA TYR A 14 -13.13 -15.55 -2.43
C TYR A 14 -12.33 -16.71 -3.07
N LEU A 15 -11.55 -17.42 -2.26
CA LEU A 15 -10.76 -18.56 -2.73
C LEU A 15 -11.64 -19.78 -3.08
N GLY A 16 -12.73 -19.99 -2.32
CA GLY A 16 -13.61 -21.16 -2.45
C GLY A 16 -12.83 -22.48 -2.51
N ASP A 17 -13.34 -23.43 -3.30
CA ASP A 17 -12.59 -24.63 -3.66
C ASP A 17 -11.68 -24.37 -4.87
N LEU A 18 -10.41 -24.04 -4.59
CA LEU A 18 -9.42 -23.80 -5.64
C LEU A 18 -9.12 -25.04 -6.49
N GLN A 19 -9.32 -26.26 -5.98
CA GLN A 19 -8.94 -27.48 -6.70
C GLN A 19 -9.92 -27.81 -7.84
N SER A 20 -11.19 -27.44 -7.70
CA SER A 20 -12.20 -27.64 -8.76
C SER A 20 -12.16 -26.58 -9.87
N ARG A 21 -11.45 -25.47 -9.67
CA ARG A 21 -11.28 -24.40 -10.67
C ARG A 21 -10.28 -24.77 -11.76
N SER A 22 -10.42 -24.20 -12.95
CA SER A 22 -9.43 -24.29 -14.02
C SER A 22 -8.14 -23.52 -13.68
N ILE A 23 -7.02 -23.85 -14.32
CA ILE A 23 -5.75 -23.13 -14.08
C ILE A 23 -5.85 -21.68 -14.56
N GLU A 24 -6.60 -21.43 -15.63
CA GLU A 24 -6.88 -20.11 -16.17
C GLU A 24 -7.63 -19.24 -15.16
N GLU A 25 -8.63 -19.79 -14.47
CA GLU A 25 -9.35 -19.09 -13.40
C GLU A 25 -8.43 -18.76 -12.23
N VAL A 26 -7.62 -19.71 -11.76
CA VAL A 26 -6.68 -19.48 -10.64
C VAL A 26 -5.64 -18.40 -11.01
N ARG A 27 -5.15 -18.39 -12.25
CA ARG A 27 -4.25 -17.33 -12.75
C ARG A 27 -4.95 -15.98 -12.81
N SER A 28 -6.18 -15.94 -13.32
CA SER A 28 -6.99 -14.71 -13.37
C SER A 28 -7.22 -14.12 -11.97
N MET A 29 -7.60 -14.96 -11.00
CA MET A 29 -7.75 -14.57 -9.60
C MET A 29 -6.44 -14.03 -9.02
N ARG A 30 -5.31 -14.68 -9.30
CA ARG A 30 -3.98 -14.22 -8.85
C ARG A 30 -3.66 -12.85 -9.44
N ASP A 31 -3.89 -12.66 -10.73
CA ASP A 31 -3.59 -11.41 -11.42
C ASP A 31 -4.49 -10.27 -10.94
N GLU A 32 -5.73 -10.57 -10.59
CA GLU A 32 -6.66 -9.65 -9.94
C GLU A 32 -6.19 -9.24 -8.54
N CYS A 33 -5.89 -10.20 -7.65
CA CYS A 33 -5.34 -9.89 -6.33
C CYS A 33 -4.03 -9.09 -6.43
N ARG A 34 -3.21 -9.35 -7.46
CA ARG A 34 -1.94 -8.65 -7.68
C ARG A 34 -2.16 -7.18 -8.03
N ARG A 35 -3.06 -6.87 -8.96
CA ARG A 35 -3.36 -5.48 -9.31
C ARG A 35 -3.88 -4.69 -8.11
N ALA A 36 -4.75 -5.30 -7.31
CA ALA A 36 -5.25 -4.69 -6.08
C ALA A 36 -4.14 -4.49 -5.03
N GLU A 37 -3.23 -5.45 -4.90
CA GLU A 37 -2.08 -5.35 -3.97
C GLU A 37 -1.10 -4.27 -4.39
N ASP A 38 -0.78 -4.17 -5.69
CA ASP A 38 0.06 -3.10 -6.24
C ASP A 38 -0.54 -1.71 -5.89
N GLY A 39 -1.86 -1.56 -6.04
CA GLY A 39 -2.59 -0.37 -5.65
C GLY A 39 -2.47 -0.04 -4.15
N LEU A 40 -2.65 -1.03 -3.28
CA LEU A 40 -2.50 -0.85 -1.82
C LEU A 40 -1.05 -0.54 -1.43
N SER A 41 -0.07 -1.19 -2.04
CA SER A 41 1.35 -0.93 -1.80
C SER A 41 1.74 0.50 -2.21
N PHE A 42 1.21 0.98 -3.34
CA PHE A 42 1.37 2.38 -3.76
C PHE A 42 0.78 3.35 -2.73
N VAL A 43 -0.49 3.18 -2.35
CA VAL A 43 -1.18 4.04 -1.37
C VAL A 43 -0.49 4.00 -0.02
N ARG A 44 -0.05 2.82 0.42
CA ARG A 44 0.68 2.66 1.68
C ARG A 44 1.95 3.49 1.68
N ARG A 45 2.75 3.44 0.60
CA ARG A 45 3.97 4.24 0.50
C ARG A 45 3.68 5.74 0.50
N GLN A 46 2.62 6.17 -0.19
CA GLN A 46 2.17 7.57 -0.18
C GLN A 46 1.74 8.03 1.22
N THR A 47 1.02 7.17 1.94
CA THR A 47 0.57 7.42 3.31
C THR A 47 1.75 7.55 4.26
N GLN A 48 2.73 6.64 4.16
CA GLN A 48 3.95 6.66 4.95
C GLN A 48 4.76 7.93 4.72
N GLY A 49 5.00 8.33 3.46
CA GLY A 49 5.72 9.56 3.17
C GLY A 49 5.03 10.81 3.75
N ARG A 50 3.68 10.85 3.70
CA ARG A 50 2.89 11.92 4.33
C ARG A 50 3.03 11.90 5.85
N LEU A 51 2.95 10.72 6.47
CA LEU A 51 3.11 10.54 7.91
C LEU A 51 4.52 10.97 8.36
N ASP A 52 5.56 10.59 7.63
CA ASP A 52 6.95 10.95 7.93
C ASP A 52 7.14 12.48 7.93
N ILE A 53 6.55 13.18 6.95
CA ILE A 53 6.61 14.66 6.88
C ILE A 53 5.90 15.30 8.08
N VAL A 54 4.69 14.84 8.40
CA VAL A 54 3.89 15.39 9.50
C VAL A 54 4.56 15.11 10.86
N ALA A 55 5.10 13.90 11.04
CA ALA A 55 5.83 13.52 12.24
C ALA A 55 7.14 14.30 12.42
N ALA A 56 7.86 14.58 11.32
CA ALA A 56 9.07 15.40 11.35
C ALA A 56 8.78 16.83 11.81
N GLU A 57 7.70 17.45 11.33
CA GLU A 57 7.30 18.78 11.82
C GLU A 57 6.92 18.75 13.31
N LEU A 58 6.22 17.71 13.77
CA LEU A 58 5.87 17.57 15.18
C LEU A 58 7.13 17.44 16.05
N ALA A 59 8.11 16.64 15.63
CA ALA A 59 9.39 16.51 16.30
C ALA A 59 10.18 17.83 16.31
N ARG A 60 10.25 18.53 15.17
CA ARG A 60 10.89 19.84 15.04
C ARG A 60 10.31 20.87 16.01
N ARG A 61 8.99 20.91 16.18
CA ARG A 61 8.33 21.79 17.16
C ARG A 61 8.63 21.40 18.60
N ALA A 62 8.65 20.10 18.90
CA ALA A 62 9.01 19.60 20.23
C ALA A 62 10.46 19.96 20.63
N GLU A 63 11.36 20.10 19.65
CA GLU A 63 12.73 20.62 19.84
C GLU A 63 12.82 22.14 20.00
N GLY A 64 11.69 22.87 19.94
CA GLY A 64 11.63 24.31 20.09
C GLY A 64 11.96 25.12 18.84
N LYS A 65 12.03 24.49 17.66
CA LYS A 65 12.38 25.15 16.38
C LYS A 65 11.21 25.93 15.74
N GLY A 66 10.13 26.19 16.48
CA GLY A 66 8.92 26.89 16.01
C GLY A 66 8.21 26.14 14.86
N PRO A 67 7.16 26.69 14.23
CA PRO A 67 6.53 26.11 13.05
C PRO A 67 7.42 26.21 11.79
N SER A 68 7.39 25.22 10.89
CA SER A 68 8.15 25.24 9.63
C SER A 68 7.39 25.99 8.53
N ASP A 69 8.12 26.69 7.65
CA ASP A 69 7.54 27.14 6.38
C ASP A 69 7.69 26.06 5.27
N ALA A 70 7.18 26.35 4.07
CA ALA A 70 7.24 25.42 2.95
C ALA A 70 8.67 25.15 2.46
N GLY A 71 9.60 26.11 2.60
CA GLY A 71 11.00 25.95 2.23
C GLY A 71 11.73 25.01 3.17
N ASP A 72 11.55 25.21 4.48
CA ASP A 72 12.06 24.33 5.52
C ASP A 72 11.67 22.86 5.28
N ILE A 73 10.40 22.61 4.98
CA ILE A 73 9.90 21.24 4.72
C ILE A 73 10.59 20.64 3.50
N VAL A 74 10.69 21.39 2.40
CA VAL A 74 11.32 20.92 1.15
C VAL A 74 12.79 20.55 1.36
N ASP A 75 13.53 21.37 2.13
CA ASP A 75 14.95 21.12 2.42
C ASP A 75 15.15 19.86 3.28
N MET A 76 14.19 19.52 4.15
CA MET A 76 14.24 18.31 4.99
C MET A 76 13.77 17.03 4.27
N LEU A 77 13.07 17.12 3.13
CA LEU A 77 12.49 15.95 2.45
C LEU A 77 13.50 14.82 2.15
N PRO A 78 14.74 15.07 1.69
CA PRO A 78 15.70 14.00 1.43
C PRO A 78 16.02 13.18 2.68
N GLU A 79 16.10 13.83 3.84
CA GLU A 79 16.33 13.17 5.12
C GLU A 79 15.07 12.42 5.57
N ILE A 80 13.91 13.09 5.59
CA ILE A 80 12.63 12.54 6.03
C ILE A 80 12.28 11.26 5.25
N LEU A 81 12.30 11.32 3.92
CA LEU A 81 11.88 10.22 3.05
C LEU A 81 12.97 9.15 2.87
N GLY A 82 14.23 9.48 3.19
CA GLY A 82 15.37 8.57 3.14
C GLY A 82 15.37 7.50 4.24
N HIS A 83 14.80 7.80 5.41
CA HIS A 83 14.76 6.89 6.57
C HIS A 83 13.92 5.63 6.31
N GLY A 84 12.88 5.73 5.47
CA GLY A 84 11.95 4.64 5.16
C GLY A 84 12.45 3.57 4.17
N VAL A 85 13.74 3.57 3.81
CA VAL A 85 14.35 2.53 2.92
C VAL A 85 14.87 1.34 3.74
N SER A 86 14.46 1.21 5.01
CA SER A 86 14.80 0.04 5.83
C SER A 86 14.40 -1.26 5.15
N THR A 87 15.40 -2.11 4.95
CA THR A 87 15.42 -3.49 4.45
C THR A 87 14.66 -4.46 5.36
N SER A 88 13.42 -4.10 5.70
CA SER A 88 12.58 -4.80 6.66
C SER A 88 12.09 -6.11 6.06
N GLY A 89 12.88 -7.16 6.30
CA GLY A 89 12.35 -8.48 6.66
C GLY A 89 11.86 -9.36 5.52
N GLY A 90 12.76 -9.70 4.60
CA GLY A 90 12.56 -10.81 3.67
C GLY A 90 13.55 -10.73 2.54
N ILE A 91 13.94 -11.87 1.96
CA ILE A 91 14.48 -11.89 0.60
C ILE A 91 13.43 -11.16 -0.24
N ALA A 92 13.69 -9.90 -0.59
CA ALA A 92 12.84 -9.17 -1.50
C ALA A 92 12.88 -9.99 -2.78
N ASN A 93 11.82 -10.74 -3.04
CA ASN A 93 11.60 -11.31 -4.36
C ASN A 93 11.68 -10.10 -5.29
N VAL A 94 12.75 -10.00 -6.07
CA VAL A 94 12.96 -8.95 -7.06
C VAL A 94 11.91 -9.18 -8.13
N ARG A 95 10.69 -8.74 -7.83
CA ARG A 95 9.59 -8.75 -8.77
C ARG A 95 9.74 -7.50 -9.62
N PRO A 96 9.45 -7.56 -10.93
CA PRO A 96 9.31 -6.36 -11.73
C PRO A 96 8.21 -5.49 -11.11
N THR A 97 8.59 -4.43 -10.42
CA THR A 97 7.66 -3.44 -9.90
C THR A 97 7.37 -2.45 -11.02
N SER A 98 6.11 -2.31 -11.41
CA SER A 98 5.70 -1.22 -12.28
C SER A 98 5.87 0.09 -11.51
N LEU A 99 6.56 1.07 -12.10
CA LEU A 99 6.74 2.41 -11.52
C LEU A 99 5.57 3.35 -11.85
N GLY A 100 4.55 2.87 -12.57
CA GLY A 100 3.34 3.63 -12.87
C GLY A 100 2.37 3.70 -11.68
N VAL A 101 1.51 4.73 -11.66
CA VAL A 101 0.38 4.78 -10.73
C VAL A 101 -0.57 3.63 -11.10
N PRO A 102 -0.86 2.69 -10.17
CA PRO A 102 -1.81 1.62 -10.46
C PRO A 102 -3.21 2.21 -10.67
N ASP A 103 -3.91 1.77 -11.72
CA ASP A 103 -5.29 2.22 -12.02
C ASP A 103 -6.23 2.05 -10.80
N ASP A 104 -5.96 1.00 -10.02
CA ASP A 104 -6.73 0.58 -8.86
C ASP A 104 -6.50 1.41 -7.59
N ALA A 105 -5.48 2.27 -7.57
CA ALA A 105 -5.15 3.13 -6.43
C ALA A 105 -6.01 4.40 -6.33
N SER A 106 -6.63 4.83 -7.44
CA SER A 106 -7.25 6.16 -7.59
C SER A 106 -8.19 6.57 -6.44
N ARG A 107 -9.07 5.67 -5.99
CA ARG A 107 -10.03 5.99 -4.92
C ARG A 107 -9.38 6.14 -3.55
N MET A 108 -8.45 5.25 -3.22
CA MET A 108 -7.75 5.31 -1.94
C MET A 108 -6.81 6.52 -1.89
N ILE A 109 -6.28 6.95 -3.04
CA ILE A 109 -5.57 8.23 -3.14
C ILE A 109 -6.52 9.39 -2.77
N VAL A 110 -7.75 9.40 -3.28
CA VAL A 110 -8.77 10.41 -2.91
C VAL A 110 -9.11 10.35 -1.42
N GLU A 111 -9.25 9.16 -0.82
CA GLU A 111 -9.46 9.01 0.62
C GLU A 111 -8.28 9.58 1.42
N LEU A 112 -7.05 9.26 1.02
CA LEU A 112 -5.82 9.77 1.64
C LEU A 112 -5.67 11.29 1.48
N GLU A 113 -6.05 11.85 0.33
CA GLU A 113 -6.10 13.30 0.11
C GLU A 113 -7.18 13.96 0.97
N GLY A 114 -8.33 13.31 1.17
CA GLY A 114 -9.38 13.75 2.08
C GLY A 114 -8.90 13.90 3.53
N ILE A 115 -7.99 13.05 4.00
CA ILE A 115 -7.36 13.16 5.33
C ILE A 115 -6.53 14.46 5.45
N LEU A 116 -5.94 14.93 4.35
CA LEU A 116 -5.11 16.13 4.29
C LEU A 116 -5.90 17.41 3.94
N HIS A 117 -7.20 17.34 3.64
CA HIS A 117 -7.91 18.41 2.94
C HIS A 117 -7.98 19.76 3.69
N GLU A 118 -7.75 19.77 5.02
CA GLU A 118 -7.66 20.99 5.84
C GLU A 118 -6.22 21.49 6.04
N SER A 119 -5.22 20.66 5.73
CA SER A 119 -3.81 20.92 6.01
C SER A 119 -2.98 20.44 4.83
N SER A 120 -2.74 21.32 3.87
CA SER A 120 -1.72 21.06 2.85
C SER A 120 -0.39 20.77 3.54
N LEU A 121 0.39 19.82 3.03
CA LEU A 121 1.73 19.53 3.57
C LEU A 121 2.62 20.78 3.56
N LEU A 122 2.36 21.74 2.67
CA LEU A 122 3.09 23.01 2.60
C LEU A 122 2.60 24.03 3.64
N GLY A 123 1.45 23.77 4.25
CA GLY A 123 0.81 24.63 5.25
C GLY A 123 0.89 24.08 6.67
N LEU A 124 1.73 23.08 6.95
CA LEU A 124 1.84 22.49 8.29
C LEU A 124 2.23 23.55 9.34
N GLY A 125 3.05 24.54 8.98
CA GLY A 125 3.38 25.67 9.86
C GLY A 125 2.19 26.53 10.31
N GLN A 126 1.05 26.45 9.62
CA GLN A 126 -0.14 27.25 9.90
C GLN A 126 -1.13 26.55 10.85
N ILE A 127 -0.97 25.24 11.07
CA ILE A 127 -1.80 24.48 12.00
C ILE A 127 -1.13 24.38 13.37
N THR A 128 -1.94 24.23 14.40
CA THR A 128 -1.52 24.05 15.79
C THR A 128 -0.92 22.68 16.03
N ASP A 129 -0.19 22.53 17.14
CA ASP A 129 0.40 21.24 17.53
C ASP A 129 -0.67 20.16 17.78
N ASP A 130 -1.84 20.56 18.28
CA ASP A 130 -2.96 19.64 18.51
C ASP A 130 -3.58 19.16 17.19
N GLU A 131 -3.75 20.05 16.21
CA GLU A 131 -4.18 19.68 14.85
C GLU A 131 -3.15 18.78 14.17
N LEU A 132 -1.86 19.03 14.39
CA LEU A 132 -0.77 18.20 13.84
C LEU A 132 -0.78 16.79 14.44
N ARG A 133 -0.97 16.66 15.77
CA ARG A 133 -1.13 15.35 16.44
C ARG A 133 -2.35 14.60 15.92
N GLN A 134 -3.49 15.27 15.78
CA GLN A 134 -4.69 14.66 15.20
C GLN A 134 -4.48 14.21 13.75
N LEU A 135 -3.70 14.96 12.97
CA LEU A 135 -3.34 14.55 11.62
C LEU A 135 -2.44 13.30 11.60
N VAL A 136 -1.44 13.22 12.50
CA VAL A 136 -0.61 12.02 12.69
C VAL A 136 -1.49 10.80 13.02
N ASP A 137 -2.43 10.94 13.95
CA ASP A 137 -3.32 9.85 14.38
C ASP A 137 -4.17 9.35 13.20
N ARG A 138 -4.82 10.27 12.47
CA ARG A 138 -5.64 9.92 11.28
C ARG A 138 -4.83 9.23 10.19
N LEU A 139 -3.62 9.72 9.90
CA LEU A 139 -2.73 9.10 8.91
C LEU A 139 -2.24 7.72 9.36
N THR A 140 -1.97 7.56 10.66
CA THR A 140 -1.55 6.27 11.25
C THR A 140 -2.66 5.22 11.17
N ASP A 141 -3.90 5.61 11.50
CA ASP A 141 -5.05 4.72 11.39
C ASP A 141 -5.35 4.32 9.94
N TYR A 142 -5.16 5.27 9.00
CA TYR A 142 -5.28 4.98 7.57
C TYR A 142 -4.18 4.04 7.07
N GLU A 143 -2.91 4.27 7.46
CA GLU A 143 -1.79 3.37 7.12
C GLU A 143 -2.08 1.95 7.61
N ARG A 144 -2.55 1.81 8.86
CA ARG A 144 -2.91 0.52 9.44
C ARG A 144 -4.01 -0.16 8.62
N THR A 145 -5.07 0.57 8.27
CA THR A 145 -6.16 0.05 7.45
C THR A 145 -5.67 -0.47 6.09
N VAL A 146 -4.81 0.30 5.41
CA VAL A 146 -4.21 -0.09 4.13
C VAL A 146 -3.29 -1.30 4.30
N SER A 147 -2.46 -1.30 5.34
CA SER A 147 -1.56 -2.40 5.69
C SER A 147 -2.30 -3.71 5.98
N ASP A 148 -3.42 -3.65 6.68
CA ASP A 148 -4.26 -4.81 7.02
C ASP A 148 -4.89 -5.42 5.77
N ARG A 149 -5.47 -4.59 4.91
CA ARG A 149 -6.01 -5.00 3.61
C ARG A 149 -4.93 -5.62 2.72
N ARG A 150 -3.73 -5.02 2.69
CA ARG A 150 -2.59 -5.52 1.91
C ARG A 150 -2.13 -6.89 2.40
N ARG A 151 -2.07 -7.11 3.72
CA ARG A 151 -1.79 -8.43 4.31
C ARG A 151 -2.83 -9.46 3.89
N GLY A 152 -4.11 -9.11 3.94
CA GLY A 152 -5.18 -10.00 3.47
C GLY A 152 -5.03 -10.41 2.00
N LEU A 153 -4.62 -9.49 1.12
CA LEU A 153 -4.32 -9.83 -0.28
C LEU A 153 -3.08 -10.71 -0.43
N HIS A 154 -2.03 -10.51 0.37
CA HIS A 154 -0.87 -11.40 0.36
C HIS A 154 -1.24 -12.84 0.74
N ASP A 155 -2.07 -13.03 1.76
CA ASP A 155 -2.53 -14.37 2.14
C ASP A 155 -3.23 -15.09 0.98
N ARG A 156 -4.03 -14.34 0.19
CA ARG A 156 -4.72 -14.87 -1.00
C ARG A 156 -3.77 -15.14 -2.15
N LEU A 157 -2.83 -14.22 -2.41
CA LEU A 157 -1.78 -14.41 -3.40
C LEU A 157 -0.93 -15.65 -3.10
N ASP A 158 -0.60 -15.87 -1.83
CA ASP A 158 0.18 -17.03 -1.39
C ASP A 158 -0.61 -18.33 -1.58
N ALA A 159 -1.90 -18.36 -1.25
CA ALA A 159 -2.77 -19.51 -1.50
C ALA A 159 -2.91 -19.83 -3.00
N LEU A 160 -3.16 -18.82 -3.83
CA LEU A 160 -3.27 -18.97 -5.29
C LEU A 160 -1.95 -19.43 -5.90
N GLN A 161 -0.83 -18.86 -5.45
CA GLN A 161 0.51 -19.24 -5.92
C GLN A 161 0.86 -20.67 -5.50
N ALA A 162 0.50 -21.08 -4.28
CA ALA A 162 0.68 -22.45 -3.81
C ALA A 162 -0.08 -23.46 -4.67
N GLU A 163 -1.33 -23.15 -5.04
CA GLU A 163 -2.13 -24.00 -5.92
C GLU A 163 -1.54 -24.09 -7.34
N ILE A 164 -1.13 -22.97 -7.92
CA ILE A 164 -0.45 -22.98 -9.23
C ILE A 164 0.82 -23.86 -9.18
N VAL A 165 1.64 -23.70 -8.15
CA VAL A 165 2.86 -24.50 -7.96
C VAL A 165 2.53 -25.98 -7.78
N ARG A 166 1.46 -26.32 -7.03
CA ARG A 166 0.99 -27.71 -6.87
C ARG A 166 0.64 -28.34 -8.21
N ARG A 167 -0.10 -27.64 -9.08
CA ARG A 167 -0.50 -28.13 -10.41
C ARG A 167 0.69 -28.37 -11.34
N TYR A 168 1.70 -27.51 -11.28
CA TYR A 168 2.95 -27.75 -12.01
C TYR A 168 3.72 -28.96 -11.47
N LYS A 169 3.80 -29.13 -10.14
CA LYS A 169 4.50 -30.27 -9.53
C LYS A 169 3.82 -31.61 -9.80
N THR A 170 2.50 -31.63 -9.90
CA THR A 170 1.69 -32.83 -10.15
C THR A 170 1.55 -33.16 -11.64
N GLY A 171 1.97 -32.26 -12.54
CA GLY A 171 1.86 -32.44 -13.98
C GLY A 171 0.46 -32.17 -14.54
N GLU A 172 -0.47 -31.63 -13.74
CA GLU A 172 -1.79 -31.19 -14.19
C GLU A 172 -1.71 -30.05 -15.22
N VAL A 173 -0.60 -29.29 -15.22
CA VAL A 173 -0.35 -28.16 -16.13
C VAL A 173 1.09 -28.22 -16.65
N SER A 174 1.25 -28.03 -17.96
CA SER A 174 2.57 -27.93 -18.62
C SER A 174 3.07 -26.48 -18.68
N VAL A 175 4.39 -26.29 -18.61
CA VAL A 175 5.05 -24.97 -18.77
C VAL A 175 4.80 -24.38 -20.15
N GLU A 176 4.61 -25.22 -21.17
CA GLU A 176 4.28 -24.79 -22.54
C GLU A 176 3.00 -23.96 -22.62
N SER A 177 2.09 -24.07 -21.63
CA SER A 177 0.88 -23.26 -21.56
C SER A 177 1.16 -21.76 -21.32
N LEU A 178 2.38 -21.37 -20.97
CA LEU A 178 2.76 -19.98 -20.71
C LEU A 178 3.34 -19.26 -21.94
N LEU A 179 3.56 -19.99 -23.04
CA LEU A 179 4.26 -19.49 -24.23
C LEU A 179 3.32 -19.33 -25.44
N LYS A 180 2.01 -19.51 -25.25
CA LYS A 180 0.97 -19.28 -26.26
C LYS A 180 0.31 -17.93 -26.01
#